data_AF-A0A0W8E8S4-F1
#
_entry.id   AF-A0A0W8E8S4-F1
#
_cell.length_a   1.000
_cell.length_b   1.000
_cell.length_c   1.000
_cell.angle_alpha   90.00
_cell.angle_beta   90.00
_cell.angle_gamma   90.00
#
_symmetry.space_group_name_H-M   'P 1'
#
loop_
_entity.id
_entity.type
_entity.pdbx_description
1 polymer ?
#
loop_
_entity_poly.entity_id
_entity_poly.type
_entity_poly.pdbx_seq_one_letter_code
_entity_poly.pdbx_strand_id
1 'polypeptide(L)'
;MKSITEKVSYLQGLCEGLNVSDSGPNGKIIYGMLQAMEEMADMLEAMQQEINSLQEYVEDMDDEILELEEKIWGTESNDQDVVEVRCLQCGEQLYFETSILDDDDVLEITCPNCNTVVYVNDGSFDFETYSEDEDFSNQEIETKNHS
;
A
#
# COMPACT_ATOMS: atom_id res chain seq x y z
N MET A 1 19.75 -18.31 18.45
CA MET A 1 18.84 -19.24 19.15
C MET A 1 19.01 -20.60 18.51
N LYS A 2 18.93 -21.71 19.26
CA LYS A 2 19.00 -23.05 18.63
C LYS A 2 17.78 -23.29 17.76
N SER A 3 17.97 -23.86 16.57
CA SER A 3 16.86 -24.19 15.66
C SER A 3 15.93 -25.23 16.29
N ILE A 4 14.70 -25.36 15.78
CA ILE A 4 13.78 -26.38 16.27
C ILE A 4 14.34 -27.78 16.00
N THR A 5 14.96 -27.99 14.84
CA THR A 5 15.69 -29.19 14.44
C THR A 5 16.78 -29.54 15.46
N GLU A 6 17.66 -28.60 15.82
CA GLU A 6 18.72 -28.81 16.83
C GLU A 6 18.18 -29.19 18.20
N LYS A 7 17.03 -28.62 18.59
CA LYS A 7 16.38 -28.95 19.87
C LYS A 7 15.79 -30.36 19.84
N VAL A 8 15.16 -30.76 18.73
CA VAL A 8 14.61 -32.11 18.56
C VAL A 8 15.73 -33.15 18.53
N SER A 9 16.80 -32.92 17.77
CA SER A 9 17.96 -33.83 17.73
C SER A 9 18.65 -33.97 19.09
N TYR A 10 18.73 -32.88 19.87
CA TYR A 10 19.24 -32.96 21.24
C TYR A 10 18.37 -33.83 22.15
N LEU A 11 17.04 -33.72 22.05
CA LEU A 11 16.11 -34.54 22.84
C LEU A 11 16.11 -36.01 22.41
N GLN A 12 16.28 -36.29 21.12
CA GLN A 12 16.47 -37.64 20.59
C GLN A 12 17.74 -38.28 21.18
N GLY A 13 18.88 -37.58 21.12
CA GLY A 13 20.14 -38.08 21.68
C GLY A 13 20.07 -38.31 23.20
N LEU A 14 19.34 -37.47 23.94
CA LEU A 14 19.06 -37.70 25.36
C LEU A 14 18.20 -38.95 25.60
N CYS A 15 17.17 -39.18 24.78
CA CYS A 15 16.30 -40.35 24.90
C CYS A 15 17.03 -41.65 24.58
N GLU A 16 17.93 -41.64 23.59
CA GLU A 16 18.83 -42.76 23.29
C GLU A 16 19.79 -43.03 24.46
N GLY A 17 20.45 -41.99 24.98
CA GLY A 17 21.40 -42.13 26.09
C GLY A 17 20.78 -42.63 27.41
N LEU A 18 19.50 -42.32 27.63
CA LEU A 18 18.73 -42.78 28.80
C LEU A 18 17.99 -44.10 28.56
N ASN A 19 18.10 -44.67 27.36
CA ASN A 19 17.42 -45.89 26.95
C ASN A 19 15.89 -45.84 27.17
N VAL A 20 15.29 -44.68 26.88
CA VAL A 20 13.87 -44.39 27.15
C VAL A 20 12.96 -45.31 26.34
N SER A 21 13.36 -45.69 25.12
CA SER A 21 12.64 -46.62 24.26
C SER A 21 12.38 -47.99 24.91
N ASP A 22 13.27 -48.43 25.80
CA ASP A 22 13.18 -49.72 26.50
C ASP A 22 12.33 -49.64 27.78
N SER A 23 11.88 -48.45 28.17
CA SER A 23 11.09 -48.19 29.38
C SER A 23 9.60 -48.56 29.25
N GLY A 24 9.28 -49.52 28.38
CA GLY A 24 7.92 -50.03 28.21
C GLY A 24 6.99 -49.12 27.38
N PRO A 25 5.66 -49.20 27.57
CA PRO A 25 4.68 -48.49 26.75
C PRO A 25 4.88 -46.96 26.71
N ASN A 26 5.26 -46.36 27.83
CA ASN A 26 5.50 -44.92 27.92
C ASN A 26 6.72 -44.49 27.10
N GLY A 27 7.76 -45.33 27.05
CA GLY A 27 8.95 -45.10 26.23
C GLY A 27 8.64 -45.04 24.73
N LYS A 28 7.77 -45.95 24.26
CA LYS A 28 7.29 -45.95 22.87
C LYS A 28 6.47 -44.71 22.52
N ILE A 29 5.66 -44.21 23.46
CA ILE A 29 4.90 -42.96 23.25
C ILE A 29 5.84 -41.77 23.13
N ILE A 30 6.84 -41.64 24.02
CA ILE A 30 7.81 -40.55 23.98
C ILE A 30 8.61 -40.59 22.67
N TYR A 31 9.03 -41.77 22.22
CA TYR A 31 9.71 -41.93 20.94
C TYR A 31 8.83 -41.48 19.76
N GLY A 32 7.56 -41.87 19.74
CA GLY A 32 6.60 -41.42 18.73
C GLY A 32 6.37 -39.91 18.76
N MET A 33 6.36 -39.28 19.94
CA MET A 33 6.28 -37.82 20.05
C MET A 33 7.51 -37.14 19.45
N LEU A 34 8.72 -37.66 19.70
CA LEU A 34 9.95 -37.11 19.14
C LEU A 34 10.01 -37.23 17.63
N GLN A 35 9.55 -38.37 17.08
CA GLN A 35 9.47 -38.55 15.63
C GLN A 35 8.49 -37.55 15.00
N ALA A 36 7.30 -37.36 15.58
CA ALA A 36 6.36 -36.36 15.09
C ALA A 36 6.95 -34.92 15.18
N MET A 37 7.74 -34.64 16.22
CA MET A 37 8.42 -33.34 16.37
C MET A 37 9.53 -33.13 15.34
N GLU A 38 10.23 -34.19 14.93
CA GLU A 38 11.21 -34.16 13.84
C GLU A 38 10.52 -33.85 12.51
N GLU A 39 9.46 -34.58 12.17
CA GLU A 39 8.67 -34.32 10.96
C GLU A 39 8.10 -32.89 10.93
N MET A 40 7.66 -32.37 12.08
CA MET A 40 7.23 -30.97 12.19
C MET A 40 8.39 -29.99 12.02
N ALA A 41 9.57 -30.28 12.57
CA ALA A 41 10.75 -29.44 12.42
C ALA A 41 11.17 -29.32 10.94
N ASP A 42 11.21 -30.44 10.23
CA ASP A 42 11.56 -30.49 8.81
C ASP A 42 10.56 -29.72 7.95
N MET A 43 9.26 -29.88 8.21
CA MET A 43 8.21 -29.15 7.50
C MET A 43 8.29 -27.64 7.74
N LEU A 44 8.58 -27.22 8.98
CA LEU A 44 8.77 -25.80 9.32
C LEU A 44 9.98 -25.22 8.59
N GLU A 45 11.08 -25.97 8.49
CA GLU A 45 12.29 -25.53 7.79
C GLU A 45 12.05 -25.40 6.28
N ALA A 46 11.36 -26.36 5.67
CA ALA A 46 10.96 -26.27 4.26
C ALA A 46 10.04 -25.06 4.00
N MET A 47 9.04 -24.84 4.87
CA MET A 47 8.14 -23.69 4.75
C MET A 47 8.89 -22.37 4.92
N GLN A 48 9.87 -22.29 5.83
CA GLN A 48 10.68 -21.08 5.99
C GLN A 48 11.48 -20.76 4.72
N GLN A 49 11.99 -21.78 4.03
CA GLN A 49 12.69 -21.60 2.75
C GLN A 49 11.74 -21.07 1.66
N GLU A 50 10.53 -21.62 1.57
CA GLU A 50 9.50 -21.13 0.63
C GLU A 50 9.09 -19.68 0.93
N ILE A 51 8.92 -19.32 2.21
CA ILE A 51 8.61 -17.96 2.63
C ILE A 51 9.73 -16.98 2.25
N ASN A 52 10.99 -17.37 2.47
CA ASN A 52 12.12 -16.52 2.10
C ASN A 52 12.16 -16.29 0.57
N SER A 53 11.93 -17.34 -0.23
CA SER A 53 11.86 -17.20 -1.69
C SER A 53 10.69 -16.31 -2.13
N LEU A 54 9.55 -16.37 -1.44
CA LEU A 54 8.41 -15.48 -1.70
C LEU A 54 8.74 -14.03 -1.33
N GLN A 55 9.48 -13.82 -0.24
CA GLN A 55 9.91 -12.48 0.16
C GLN A 55 10.82 -11.86 -0.91
N GLU A 56 11.82 -12.60 -1.40
CA GLU A 56 12.67 -12.16 -2.51
C GLU A 56 11.84 -11.80 -3.75
N TYR A 57 10.86 -12.64 -4.13
CA TYR A 57 9.99 -12.36 -5.26
C TYR A 57 9.13 -11.08 -5.08
N VAL A 58 8.67 -10.81 -3.85
CA VAL A 58 7.91 -9.59 -3.56
C VAL A 58 8.82 -8.36 -3.57
N GLU A 59 10.05 -8.48 -3.09
CA GLU A 59 11.07 -7.43 -3.18
C GLU A 59 11.38 -7.10 -4.65
N ASP A 60 11.56 -8.12 -5.50
CA ASP A 60 11.75 -7.93 -6.95
C ASP A 60 10.56 -7.19 -7.59
N MET A 61 9.33 -7.53 -7.20
CA MET A 61 8.14 -6.83 -7.68
C MET A 61 8.07 -5.37 -7.24
N ASP A 62 8.51 -5.06 -6.01
CA ASP A 62 8.53 -3.69 -5.49
C ASP A 62 9.53 -2.83 -6.29
N ASP A 63 10.71 -3.38 -6.57
CA ASP A 63 11.73 -2.73 -7.41
C ASP A 63 11.21 -2.47 -8.82
N GLU A 64 10.54 -3.44 -9.46
CA GLU A 64 9.92 -3.26 -10.78
C GLU A 64 8.84 -2.16 -10.77
N ILE A 65 8.03 -2.08 -9.72
CA ILE A 65 7.01 -1.04 -9.57
C ILE A 65 7.68 0.32 -9.41
N LEU A 66 8.72 0.43 -8.60
CA LEU A 66 9.45 1.68 -8.41
C LEU A 66 10.06 2.19 -9.72
N GLU A 67 10.63 1.31 -10.54
CA GLU A 67 11.14 1.67 -11.87
C GLU A 67 10.03 2.17 -12.80
N LEU A 68 8.85 1.52 -12.77
CA LEU A 68 7.69 1.97 -13.53
C LEU A 68 7.17 3.32 -13.03
N GLU A 69 7.16 3.52 -11.71
CA GLU A 69 6.76 4.77 -11.09
C GLU A 69 7.70 5.90 -11.50
N GLU A 70 9.01 5.69 -11.46
CA GLU A 70 9.99 6.68 -11.92
C GLU A 70 9.83 6.97 -13.42
N LYS A 71 9.52 5.96 -14.23
CA LYS A 71 9.31 6.15 -15.67
C LYS A 71 8.03 6.92 -15.99
N ILE A 72 6.95 6.74 -15.22
CA ILE A 72 5.66 7.38 -15.45
C ILE A 72 5.58 8.75 -14.76
N TRP A 73 6.03 8.82 -13.51
CA TRP A 73 5.93 10.00 -12.64
C TRP A 73 7.28 10.67 -12.36
N GLY A 74 8.41 9.96 -12.43
CA GLY A 74 9.75 10.47 -12.08
C GLY A 74 10.46 11.32 -13.14
N THR A 75 9.89 11.50 -14.34
CA THR A 75 10.40 12.50 -15.31
C THR A 75 9.93 13.93 -14.98
N GLU A 76 8.94 14.09 -14.11
CA GLU A 76 8.36 15.40 -13.80
C GLU A 76 8.57 15.74 -12.32
N SER A 77 9.78 16.18 -12.00
CA SER A 77 10.02 17.12 -10.88
C SER A 77 9.59 18.54 -11.27
N ASN A 78 8.54 18.65 -12.08
CA ASN A 78 7.69 19.81 -12.14
C ASN A 78 6.40 19.35 -11.49
N ASP A 79 6.01 20.02 -10.41
CA ASP A 79 4.60 20.14 -10.03
C ASP A 79 3.80 20.10 -11.33
N GLN A 80 3.07 18.99 -11.53
CA GLN A 80 2.32 18.84 -12.75
C GLN A 80 1.38 20.04 -12.78
N ASP A 81 1.69 20.90 -13.74
CA ASP A 81 0.92 21.99 -14.27
C ASP A 81 -0.42 21.40 -14.74
N VAL A 82 -1.23 20.87 -13.82
CA VAL A 82 -2.50 20.22 -14.07
C VAL A 82 -3.49 20.70 -13.00
N VAL A 83 -4.63 21.18 -13.46
CA VAL A 83 -5.73 21.62 -12.59
C VAL A 83 -6.75 20.49 -12.51
N GLU A 84 -7.11 20.13 -11.28
CA GLU A 84 -8.26 19.28 -11.02
C GLU A 84 -9.53 20.13 -10.92
N VAL A 85 -10.52 19.84 -11.76
CA VAL A 85 -11.83 20.49 -11.71
C VAL A 85 -12.93 19.46 -11.64
N ARG A 86 -13.83 19.63 -10.65
CA ARG A 86 -15.06 18.84 -10.57
C ARG A 86 -16.17 19.52 -11.36
N CYS A 87 -16.77 18.81 -12.31
CA CYS A 87 -17.94 19.30 -13.02
C CYS A 87 -19.14 19.44 -12.06
N LEU A 88 -19.68 20.66 -11.91
CA LEU A 88 -20.83 20.92 -11.02
C LEU A 88 -22.15 20.31 -11.51
N GLN A 89 -22.25 19.91 -12.79
CA GLN A 89 -23.49 19.34 -13.34
C GLN A 89 -23.56 17.82 -13.23
N CYS A 90 -22.46 17.09 -13.44
CA CYS A 90 -22.46 15.64 -13.41
C CYS A 90 -21.57 15.03 -12.31
N GLY A 91 -20.73 15.83 -11.66
CA GLY A 91 -19.83 15.40 -10.59
C GLY A 91 -18.53 14.74 -11.06
N GLU A 92 -18.33 14.63 -12.37
CA GLU A 92 -17.11 14.06 -13.00
C GLU A 92 -15.86 14.87 -12.61
N GLN A 93 -14.77 14.17 -12.29
CA GLN A 93 -13.46 14.78 -12.06
C GLN A 93 -12.71 14.91 -13.39
N LEU A 94 -12.24 16.11 -13.68
CA LEU A 94 -11.53 16.46 -14.90
C LEU A 94 -10.13 16.94 -14.54
N TYR A 95 -9.18 16.58 -15.39
CA TYR A 95 -7.76 16.94 -15.26
C TYR A 95 -7.32 17.55 -16.59
N PHE A 96 -6.76 18.75 -16.56
CA PHE A 96 -6.22 19.41 -17.74
C PHE A 96 -4.98 20.22 -17.38
N GLU A 97 -4.10 20.42 -18.35
CA GLU A 97 -2.82 21.11 -18.15
C GLU A 97 -3.02 22.63 -17.92
N THR A 98 -2.30 23.23 -16.96
CA THR A 98 -2.27 24.69 -16.70
C THR A 98 -1.70 25.47 -17.88
N SER A 99 -0.91 24.81 -18.74
CA SER A 99 -0.40 25.37 -20.00
C SER A 99 -1.52 25.88 -20.93
N ILE A 100 -2.72 25.32 -20.82
CA ILE A 100 -3.92 25.71 -21.57
C ILE A 100 -4.55 27.00 -21.00
N LEU A 101 -4.21 27.37 -19.76
CA LEU A 101 -4.67 28.57 -19.06
C LEU A 101 -3.78 29.79 -19.32
N ASP A 102 -2.64 29.62 -19.98
CA ASP A 102 -1.77 30.74 -20.36
C ASP A 102 -1.89 31.09 -21.85
N ASP A 103 -2.87 30.52 -22.56
CA ASP A 103 -3.10 30.81 -23.98
C ASP A 103 -3.66 32.24 -24.17
N ASP A 104 -3.15 32.96 -25.18
CA ASP A 104 -3.57 34.32 -25.52
C ASP A 104 -5.01 34.34 -26.08
N ASP A 105 -5.51 33.20 -26.56
CA ASP A 105 -6.87 33.01 -27.07
C ASP A 105 -7.86 32.56 -25.96
N VAL A 106 -9.12 33.02 -26.05
CA VAL A 106 -10.18 32.60 -25.12
C VAL A 106 -10.55 31.13 -25.36
N LEU A 107 -10.14 30.26 -24.43
CA LEU A 107 -10.45 28.84 -24.43
C LEU A 107 -11.53 28.50 -23.42
N GLU A 108 -12.50 27.68 -23.86
CA GLU A 108 -13.56 27.11 -23.03
C GLU A 108 -13.33 25.60 -22.87
N ILE A 109 -13.19 25.14 -21.63
CA ILE A 109 -13.06 23.71 -21.32
C ILE A 109 -14.45 23.17 -21.04
N THR A 110 -14.87 22.15 -21.80
CA THR A 110 -16.17 21.49 -21.63
C THR A 110 -16.01 20.10 -21.04
N CYS A 111 -16.89 19.73 -20.11
CA CYS A 111 -16.97 18.37 -19.60
C CYS A 111 -17.37 17.38 -20.73
N PRO A 112 -16.62 16.29 -20.95
CA PRO A 112 -16.94 15.29 -21.98
C PRO A 112 -18.19 14.46 -21.67
N ASN A 113 -18.63 14.42 -20.41
CA ASN A 113 -19.78 13.62 -19.97
C ASN A 113 -21.10 14.38 -20.18
N CYS A 114 -21.16 15.67 -19.83
CA CYS A 114 -22.39 16.46 -19.91
C CYS A 114 -22.32 17.68 -20.84
N ASN A 115 -21.21 17.89 -21.54
CA ASN A 115 -20.96 19.01 -22.44
C ASN A 115 -21.12 20.41 -21.80
N THR A 116 -21.13 20.49 -20.47
CA THR A 116 -21.19 21.78 -19.77
C THR A 116 -19.80 22.41 -19.70
N VAL A 117 -19.71 23.73 -19.88
CA VAL A 117 -18.46 24.48 -19.68
C VAL A 117 -18.07 24.43 -18.21
N VAL A 118 -16.84 24.00 -17.95
CA VAL A 118 -16.28 23.85 -16.61
C VAL A 118 -15.23 24.90 -16.27
N TYR A 119 -14.62 25.55 -17.28
CA TYR A 119 -13.61 26.58 -17.09
C TYR A 119 -13.50 27.49 -18.33
N VAL A 120 -13.17 28.78 -18.14
CA VAL A 120 -12.89 29.75 -19.21
C VAL A 120 -11.66 30.58 -18.84
N ASN A 121 -10.72 30.73 -19.78
CA ASN A 121 -9.43 31.39 -19.54
C ASN A 121 -9.43 32.94 -19.58
N ASP A 122 -10.59 33.58 -19.69
CA ASP A 122 -10.68 35.04 -19.88
C ASP A 122 -10.88 35.84 -18.58
N GLY A 123 -10.80 35.16 -17.42
CA GLY A 123 -11.04 35.75 -16.11
C GLY A 123 -12.50 36.18 -15.86
N SER A 124 -13.43 35.82 -16.75
CA SER A 124 -14.86 36.12 -16.60
C SER A 124 -15.62 35.04 -15.82
N PHE A 125 -14.95 33.96 -15.39
CA PHE A 125 -15.55 32.84 -14.69
C PHE A 125 -15.09 32.80 -13.23
N ASP A 126 -15.97 33.26 -12.32
CA ASP A 126 -15.76 33.17 -10.87
C ASP A 126 -15.87 31.71 -10.41
N PHE A 127 -14.76 30.96 -10.49
CA PHE A 127 -14.65 29.64 -9.87
C PHE A 127 -13.82 29.78 -8.59
N GLU A 128 -14.42 29.47 -7.44
CA GLU A 128 -13.72 29.40 -6.16
C GLU A 128 -12.82 28.15 -6.16
N THR A 129 -11.52 28.36 -6.41
CA THR A 129 -10.51 27.31 -6.22
C THR A 129 -10.37 27.02 -4.74
N TYR A 130 -10.64 25.78 -4.32
CA TYR A 130 -10.27 25.30 -3.00
C TYR A 130 -8.77 25.03 -2.98
N SER A 131 -7.99 25.99 -2.48
CA SER A 131 -6.62 25.74 -2.02
C SER A 131 -6.68 25.08 -0.64
N GLU A 132 -6.01 23.94 -0.45
CA GLU A 132 -5.95 23.21 0.84
C GLU A 132 -5.18 23.96 1.95
N ASP A 133 -4.78 25.22 1.74
CA ASP A 133 -3.97 26.02 2.67
C ASP A 133 -4.77 26.88 3.67
N GLU A 134 -6.10 26.76 3.76
CA GLU A 134 -6.84 27.48 4.80
C GLU A 134 -6.75 26.79 6.18
N ASP A 135 -5.73 27.23 6.93
CA ASP A 135 -5.57 27.09 8.38
C ASP A 135 -6.92 27.31 9.12
N PHE A 136 -7.42 26.27 9.77
CA PHE A 136 -8.56 26.34 10.69
C PHE A 136 -8.19 27.21 11.91
N SER A 137 -8.34 28.53 11.82
CA SER A 137 -8.41 29.36 13.01
C SER A 137 -9.38 30.55 12.85
N ASN A 138 -10.51 30.39 13.53
CA ASN A 138 -11.46 31.41 13.97
C ASN A 138 -12.19 32.24 12.91
N GLN A 139 -13.52 32.06 12.87
CA GLN A 139 -14.40 33.22 13.05
C GLN A 139 -15.75 32.87 13.68
N GLU A 140 -16.08 33.70 14.66
CA GLU A 140 -17.25 33.67 15.53
C GLU A 140 -18.55 33.88 14.74
N ILE A 141 -19.58 33.13 15.11
CA ILE A 141 -20.93 33.29 14.58
C ILE A 141 -21.52 34.59 15.18
N GLU A 142 -21.41 35.72 14.48
CA GLU A 142 -22.29 36.87 14.75
C GLU A 142 -23.66 36.65 14.08
N THR A 143 -24.61 36.11 14.84
CA THR A 143 -26.03 36.22 14.50
C THR A 143 -26.46 37.68 14.62
N LYS A 144 -26.83 38.34 13.51
CA LYS A 144 -27.68 39.53 13.56
C LYS A 144 -28.85 39.43 12.59
N ASN A 145 -30.01 39.34 13.23
CA ASN A 145 -31.36 39.42 12.70
C ASN A 145 -31.60 40.70 11.87
N HIS A 146 -32.40 40.58 10.82
CA HIS A 146 -33.41 41.58 10.44
C HIS A 146 -34.51 40.88 9.63
N SER A 147 -35.66 40.60 10.25
CA SER A 147 -36.94 41.35 10.16
C SER A 147 -37.66 41.17 8.84
#